data_AF-A0A1J5U3Z2-F1
#
_entry.id   AF-A0A1J5U3Z2-F1
#
_cell.length_a   1.000
_cell.length_b   1.000
_cell.length_c   1.000
_cell.angle_alpha   90.00
_cell.angle_beta   90.00
_cell.angle_gamma   90.00
#
_symmetry.space_group_name_H-M   'P 1'
#
loop_
_entity.id
_entity.type
_entity.pdbx_description
1 polymer ?
#
loop_
_entity_poly.entity_id
_entity_poly.type
_entity_poly.pdbx_seq_one_letter_code
_entity_poly.pdbx_strand_id
1 'polypeptide(L)'
;MNFVIQNPQLFPEGSNEGYGTILLVYFSLFTLRSAGITYRKIVKSKIMDMYLVQPVVPRSIMLGQFFSVLIPNLFITSGMLLIFFTGNVVTKTNIYVEVEFLILLYLFSFLSALSGFMFSLIGSLHPFSRKLSFLVALFPILLALLLVSNAAHQDSTVAIIIVLVCTLLLLVFFYFMDNIFVEALESYKINSSSHKNPVRLLQFNWLSPIVGRRASAICSKEVTSSIRERDVLSSAFSTFSISLLMVFWWFKVGIPTEPVGDLPPKLYYPGMLAISLYLGALLQCTMLGSTILGVEGKRLWIMKSNPVESLLIMKGKAFALLFMAFPGLLSIWLPICFLAKFPFEVTLFFGQCVLILLFVNTGLGIWAGSAFANFDESDRGNPDILVQFMLMGTSAFFSSILLILPASVMLYNHNIGLLAGGIFVLLSFAIMFAGIRASSSAYRTIYIDSYGV
;
A
#
# COMPACT_ATOMS: atom_id res chain seq x y z
N MET A 1 -17.78 17.75 8.84
CA MET A 1 -18.74 16.79 9.45
C MET A 1 -19.93 17.52 10.09
N ASN A 2 -19.72 18.61 10.85
CA ASN A 2 -20.83 19.48 11.32
C ASN A 2 -21.67 20.08 10.18
N PHE A 3 -21.01 20.46 9.07
CA PHE A 3 -21.66 20.92 7.85
C PHE A 3 -22.60 19.87 7.19
N VAL A 4 -22.27 18.59 7.34
CA VAL A 4 -23.06 17.47 6.76
C VAL A 4 -24.32 17.23 7.57
N ILE A 5 -24.23 17.40 8.89
CA ILE A 5 -25.34 17.19 9.83
C ILE A 5 -26.33 18.37 9.79
N GLN A 6 -25.83 19.58 9.58
CA GLN A 6 -26.64 20.80 9.59
C GLN A 6 -27.41 21.06 8.29
N ASN A 7 -27.02 20.44 7.16
CA ASN A 7 -27.65 20.66 5.86
C ASN A 7 -28.08 19.35 5.16
N PRO A 8 -28.98 18.55 5.76
CA PRO A 8 -29.41 17.27 5.18
C PRO A 8 -30.11 17.42 3.82
N GLN A 9 -30.64 18.61 3.51
CA GLN A 9 -31.30 18.93 2.24
C GLN A 9 -30.33 19.21 1.07
N LEU A 10 -29.04 19.44 1.37
CA LEU A 10 -27.99 19.65 0.35
C LEU A 10 -27.34 18.35 -0.12
N PHE A 11 -27.64 17.22 0.55
CA PHE A 11 -27.21 15.89 0.13
C PHE A 11 -28.37 15.23 -0.59
N PRO A 12 -28.23 14.91 -1.90
CA PRO A 12 -29.33 14.41 -2.71
C PRO A 12 -29.89 13.12 -2.09
N GLU A 13 -31.22 13.04 -2.05
CA GLU A 13 -32.00 11.86 -1.68
C GLU A 13 -31.41 10.61 -2.37
N GLY A 14 -30.63 9.85 -1.60
CA GLY A 14 -29.70 8.83 -2.12
C GLY A 14 -28.58 8.47 -1.14
N SER A 15 -28.28 9.33 -0.17
CA SER A 15 -27.38 9.07 0.96
C SER A 15 -28.06 8.34 2.14
N ASN A 16 -28.88 7.32 1.87
CA ASN A 16 -29.46 6.46 2.91
C ASN A 16 -28.43 5.47 3.53
N GLU A 17 -27.15 5.55 3.15
CA GLU A 17 -26.09 4.77 3.77
C GLU A 17 -25.29 5.65 4.74
N GLY A 18 -25.65 5.61 6.02
CA GLY A 18 -24.98 6.35 7.10
C GLY A 18 -23.57 5.84 7.42
N TYR A 19 -23.29 5.50 8.67
CA TYR A 19 -21.94 5.10 9.11
C TYR A 19 -21.46 3.73 8.59
N GLY A 20 -22.33 2.94 7.95
CA GLY A 20 -22.01 1.59 7.47
C GLY A 20 -20.83 1.56 6.48
N THR A 21 -20.76 2.56 5.61
CA THR A 21 -19.64 2.66 4.66
C THR A 21 -18.29 2.94 5.34
N ILE A 22 -18.31 3.67 6.46
CA ILE A 22 -17.10 3.96 7.25
C ILE A 22 -16.62 2.65 7.88
N LEU A 23 -17.54 1.83 8.39
CA LEU A 23 -17.22 0.50 8.93
C LEU A 23 -16.66 -0.44 7.85
N LEU A 24 -17.19 -0.41 6.63
CA LEU A 24 -16.70 -1.22 5.50
C LEU A 24 -15.27 -0.85 5.12
N VAL A 25 -15.01 0.45 4.93
CA VAL A 25 -13.68 0.99 4.64
C VAL A 25 -12.71 0.65 5.78
N TYR A 26 -13.14 0.86 7.02
CA TYR A 26 -12.35 0.56 8.21
C TYR A 26 -11.98 -0.93 8.27
N PHE A 27 -12.96 -1.83 8.11
CA PHE A 27 -12.76 -3.27 8.14
C PHE A 27 -11.80 -3.72 7.03
N SER A 28 -12.01 -3.29 5.78
CA SER A 28 -11.15 -3.68 4.66
C SER A 28 -9.69 -3.21 4.84
N LEU A 29 -9.45 -1.98 5.31
CA LEU A 29 -8.10 -1.48 5.54
C LEU A 29 -7.39 -2.24 6.68
N PHE A 30 -8.07 -2.43 7.80
CA PHE A 30 -7.48 -3.09 8.96
C PHE A 30 -7.28 -4.59 8.77
N THR A 31 -8.15 -5.27 8.01
CA THR A 31 -7.98 -6.69 7.63
C THR A 31 -6.71 -6.87 6.80
N LEU A 32 -6.51 -6.03 5.78
CA LEU A 32 -5.33 -6.05 4.91
C LEU A 32 -4.05 -5.74 5.68
N ARG A 33 -4.09 -4.71 6.53
CA ARG A 33 -2.95 -4.37 7.39
C ARG A 33 -2.57 -5.54 8.30
N SER A 34 -3.54 -6.16 8.94
CA SER A 34 -3.33 -7.29 9.84
C SER A 34 -2.75 -8.49 9.09
N ALA A 35 -3.25 -8.79 7.89
CA ALA A 35 -2.68 -9.81 7.01
C ALA A 35 -1.22 -9.52 6.61
N GLY A 36 -0.91 -8.26 6.30
CA GLY A 36 0.46 -7.83 5.98
C GLY A 36 1.43 -7.98 7.15
N ILE A 37 1.04 -7.49 8.34
CA ILE A 37 1.87 -7.56 9.55
C ILE A 37 2.12 -9.01 9.94
N THR A 38 1.07 -9.84 9.96
CA THR A 38 1.19 -11.26 10.34
C THR A 38 2.10 -12.02 9.39
N TYR A 39 1.98 -11.80 8.08
CA TYR A 39 2.87 -12.44 7.12
C TYR A 39 4.34 -12.01 7.32
N ARG A 40 4.58 -10.71 7.56
CA ARG A 40 5.94 -10.17 7.70
C ARG A 40 6.62 -10.52 9.02
N LYS A 41 5.91 -10.41 10.14
CA LYS A 41 6.45 -10.56 11.50
C LYS A 41 6.34 -11.98 12.06
N ILE A 42 5.39 -12.77 11.58
CA ILE A 42 5.11 -14.11 12.12
C ILE A 42 5.57 -15.17 11.12
N VAL A 43 5.01 -15.17 9.91
CA VAL A 43 5.28 -16.23 8.92
C VAL A 43 6.72 -16.22 8.42
N LYS A 44 7.27 -15.02 8.15
CA LYS A 44 8.64 -14.85 7.65
C LYS A 44 9.72 -14.79 8.73
N SER A 45 9.35 -14.75 10.01
CA SER A 45 10.31 -14.45 11.08
C SER A 45 11.16 -15.67 11.44
N LYS A 46 12.48 -15.49 11.45
CA LYS A 46 13.44 -16.50 11.94
C LYS A 46 13.28 -16.77 13.44
N ILE A 47 12.74 -15.81 14.20
CA ILE A 47 12.53 -15.95 15.65
C ILE A 47 11.42 -16.98 15.92
N MET A 48 10.48 -17.15 14.98
CA MET A 48 9.43 -18.17 15.09
C MET A 48 10.00 -19.58 15.23
N ASP A 49 11.17 -19.82 14.63
CA ASP A 49 11.85 -21.11 14.68
C ASP A 49 12.35 -21.42 16.08
N MET A 50 12.85 -20.39 16.78
CA MET A 50 13.26 -20.54 18.18
C MET A 50 12.06 -20.84 19.08
N TYR A 51 10.91 -20.20 18.82
CA TYR A 51 9.68 -20.46 19.59
C TYR A 51 9.11 -21.86 19.32
N LEU A 52 9.15 -22.35 18.08
CA LEU A 52 8.67 -23.69 17.75
C LEU A 52 9.55 -24.83 18.30
N VAL A 53 10.83 -24.56 18.58
CA VAL A 53 11.76 -25.53 19.19
C VAL A 53 11.57 -25.59 20.72
N GLN A 54 10.99 -24.56 21.33
CA GLN A 54 10.67 -24.58 22.76
C GLN A 54 9.56 -25.59 23.06
N PRO A 55 9.52 -26.19 24.27
CA PRO A 55 8.49 -27.14 24.68
C PRO A 55 7.17 -26.43 25.01
N VAL A 56 6.68 -25.62 24.08
CA VAL A 56 5.48 -24.80 24.19
C VAL A 56 4.52 -25.24 23.10
N VAL A 57 3.24 -25.39 23.44
CA VAL A 57 2.22 -25.84 22.48
C VAL A 57 2.11 -24.80 21.34
N PRO A 58 2.07 -25.21 20.05
CA PRO A 58 1.96 -24.29 18.91
C PRO A 58 0.81 -23.29 19.05
N ARG A 59 -0.28 -23.73 19.69
CA ARG A 59 -1.44 -22.91 20.01
C ARG A 59 -1.13 -21.70 20.89
N SER A 60 -0.36 -21.88 21.96
CA SER A 60 0.03 -20.76 22.82
C SER A 60 0.91 -19.76 22.09
N ILE A 61 1.77 -20.24 21.19
CA ILE A 61 2.58 -19.38 20.31
C ILE A 61 1.65 -18.61 19.36
N MET A 62 0.74 -19.30 18.67
CA MET A 62 -0.23 -18.68 17.76
C MET A 62 -1.08 -17.61 18.44
N LEU A 63 -1.57 -17.87 19.66
CA LEU A 63 -2.32 -16.90 20.46
C LEU A 63 -1.48 -15.68 20.83
N GLY A 64 -0.26 -15.86 21.32
CA GLY A 64 0.65 -14.75 21.64
C GLY A 64 0.93 -13.87 20.42
N GLN A 65 1.12 -14.50 19.25
CA GLN A 65 1.34 -13.80 17.99
C GLN A 65 0.08 -13.09 17.48
N PHE A 66 -1.10 -13.68 17.68
CA PHE A 66 -2.36 -13.00 17.40
C PHE A 66 -2.56 -11.75 18.27
N PHE A 67 -2.28 -11.83 19.58
CA PHE A 67 -2.32 -10.67 20.46
C PHE A 67 -1.35 -9.56 20.05
N SER A 68 -0.17 -9.93 19.53
CA SER A 68 0.80 -8.96 18.99
C SER A 68 0.26 -8.12 17.82
N VAL A 69 -0.78 -8.59 17.14
CA VAL A 69 -1.43 -7.89 16.01
C VAL A 69 -2.71 -7.19 16.47
N LEU A 70 -3.48 -7.83 17.35
CA LEU A 70 -4.73 -7.31 17.88
C LEU A 70 -4.51 -6.06 18.75
N ILE A 71 -3.53 -6.09 19.66
CA ILE A 71 -3.30 -4.99 20.62
C ILE A 71 -2.93 -3.68 19.88
N PRO A 72 -1.99 -3.64 18.93
CA PRO A 72 -1.71 -2.43 18.16
C PRO A 72 -2.91 -1.92 17.36
N ASN A 73 -3.75 -2.80 16.81
CA ASN A 73 -4.96 -2.36 16.10
C ASN A 73 -5.96 -1.69 17.04
N LEU A 74 -6.17 -2.24 18.24
CA LEU A 74 -7.04 -1.63 19.24
C LEU A 74 -6.52 -0.25 19.67
N PHE A 75 -5.21 -0.12 19.91
CA PHE A 75 -4.60 1.17 20.26
C PHE A 75 -4.80 2.22 19.16
N ILE A 76 -4.72 1.82 17.89
CA ILE A 76 -4.90 2.74 16.78
C ILE A 76 -6.36 3.13 16.63
N THR A 77 -7.30 2.22 16.85
CA THR A 77 -8.73 2.59 16.90
C THR A 77 -9.05 3.55 18.03
N SER A 78 -8.56 3.30 19.23
CA SER A 78 -8.76 4.20 20.36
C SER A 78 -8.09 5.56 20.11
N GLY A 79 -6.90 5.56 19.49
CA GLY A 79 -6.20 6.79 19.12
C GLY A 79 -6.96 7.61 18.08
N MET A 80 -7.51 6.95 17.05
CA MET A 80 -8.37 7.61 16.06
C MET A 80 -9.62 8.22 16.69
N LEU A 81 -10.29 7.49 17.59
CA LEU A 81 -11.44 8.01 18.34
C LEU A 81 -11.05 9.17 19.25
N LEU A 82 -9.90 9.10 19.93
CA LEU A 82 -9.43 10.17 20.80
C LEU A 82 -9.18 11.47 20.00
N ILE A 83 -8.49 11.37 18.86
CA ILE A 83 -8.27 12.52 17.95
C ILE A 83 -9.59 13.08 17.44
N PHE A 84 -10.56 12.20 17.15
CA PHE A 84 -11.89 12.63 16.73
C PHE A 84 -12.62 13.39 17.85
N PHE A 85 -12.64 12.87 19.08
CA PHE A 85 -13.29 13.53 20.21
C PHE A 85 -12.60 14.83 20.60
N THR A 86 -11.26 14.89 20.63
CA THR A 86 -10.53 16.14 20.89
C THR A 86 -10.77 17.15 19.79
N GLY A 87 -10.78 16.73 18.52
CA GLY A 87 -11.16 17.57 17.39
C GLY A 87 -12.58 18.12 17.52
N ASN A 88 -13.54 17.31 17.94
CA ASN A 88 -14.94 17.71 18.16
C ASN A 88 -15.07 18.76 19.28
N VAL A 89 -14.33 18.59 20.38
CA VAL A 89 -14.28 19.56 21.49
C VAL A 89 -13.62 20.88 21.05
N VAL A 90 -12.47 20.82 20.37
CA VAL A 90 -11.72 22.01 19.93
C VAL A 90 -12.51 22.81 18.91
N THR A 91 -13.16 22.14 17.96
CA THR A 91 -13.94 22.79 16.90
C THR A 91 -15.37 23.11 17.30
N LYS A 92 -15.79 22.74 18.53
CA LYS A 92 -17.16 22.88 19.06
C LYS A 92 -18.22 22.36 18.08
N THR A 93 -17.92 21.25 17.41
CA THR A 93 -18.78 20.73 16.34
C THR A 93 -19.96 19.90 16.85
N ASN A 94 -20.08 19.67 18.16
CA ASN A 94 -21.19 18.97 18.84
C ASN A 94 -21.68 17.70 18.11
N ILE A 95 -20.75 16.96 17.51
CA ILE A 95 -21.09 15.73 16.77
C ILE A 95 -21.34 14.63 17.79
N TYR A 96 -22.59 14.15 17.85
CA TYR A 96 -22.95 13.02 18.69
C TYR A 96 -22.56 11.71 18.01
N VAL A 97 -21.82 10.86 18.71
CA VAL A 97 -21.47 9.51 18.24
C VAL A 97 -22.38 8.52 18.92
N GLU A 98 -23.16 7.78 18.14
CA GLU A 98 -24.05 6.74 18.66
C GLU A 98 -23.26 5.61 19.32
N VAL A 99 -23.79 5.10 20.43
CA VAL A 99 -23.18 3.99 21.19
C VAL A 99 -23.09 2.72 20.34
N GLU A 100 -24.09 2.48 19.50
CA GLU A 100 -24.16 1.33 18.60
C GLU A 100 -23.04 1.34 17.56
N PHE A 101 -22.71 2.52 17.02
CA PHE A 101 -21.58 2.70 16.12
C PHE A 101 -20.23 2.41 16.82
N LEU A 102 -20.06 2.83 18.08
CA LEU A 102 -18.85 2.53 18.85
C LEU A 102 -18.69 1.02 19.08
N ILE A 103 -19.78 0.32 19.43
CA ILE A 103 -19.79 -1.14 19.61
C ILE A 103 -19.37 -1.83 18.30
N LEU A 104 -19.99 -1.45 17.18
CA LEU A 104 -19.65 -1.99 15.87
C LEU A 104 -18.20 -1.73 15.50
N LEU A 105 -17.68 -0.52 15.74
CA LEU A 105 -16.30 -0.16 15.41
C LEU A 105 -15.28 -1.03 16.17
N TYR A 106 -15.50 -1.29 17.47
CA TYR A 106 -14.64 -2.19 18.23
C TYR A 106 -14.77 -3.65 17.79
N LEU A 107 -15.99 -4.11 17.50
CA LEU A 107 -16.21 -5.46 16.96
C LEU A 107 -15.50 -5.65 15.62
N PHE A 108 -15.63 -4.70 14.69
CA PHE A 108 -14.93 -4.74 13.41
C PHE A 108 -13.41 -4.64 13.56
N SER A 109 -12.89 -3.91 14.56
CA SER A 109 -11.45 -3.88 14.88
C SER A 109 -10.94 -5.26 15.28
N PHE A 110 -11.63 -5.93 16.19
CA PHE A 110 -11.31 -7.31 16.58
C PHE A 110 -11.38 -8.28 15.39
N LEU A 111 -12.47 -8.20 14.65
CA LEU A 111 -12.74 -9.09 13.52
C LEU A 111 -11.73 -8.91 12.38
N SER A 112 -11.31 -7.67 12.14
CA SER A 112 -10.29 -7.34 11.13
C SER A 112 -8.93 -7.95 11.46
N ALA A 113 -8.53 -7.92 12.73
CA ALA A 113 -7.31 -8.56 13.20
C ALA A 113 -7.38 -10.08 13.02
N LEU A 114 -8.50 -10.69 13.42
CA LEU A 114 -8.70 -12.14 13.36
C LEU A 114 -8.72 -12.63 11.91
N SER A 115 -9.59 -12.08 11.08
CA SER A 115 -9.67 -12.45 9.66
C SER A 115 -8.35 -12.21 8.92
N GLY A 116 -7.69 -11.06 9.14
CA GLY A 116 -6.40 -10.77 8.53
C GLY A 116 -5.30 -11.77 8.92
N PHE A 117 -5.25 -12.17 10.19
CA PHE A 117 -4.33 -13.21 10.67
C PHE A 117 -4.56 -14.55 9.97
N MET A 118 -5.81 -14.96 9.87
CA MET A 118 -6.20 -16.23 9.23
C MET A 118 -5.86 -16.24 7.73
N PHE A 119 -6.14 -15.14 7.01
CA PHE A 119 -5.80 -15.03 5.60
C PHE A 119 -4.30 -15.09 5.33
N SER A 120 -3.51 -14.52 6.24
CA SER A 120 -2.06 -14.59 6.13
C SER A 120 -1.54 -16.03 6.22
N LEU A 121 -1.99 -16.79 7.23
CA LEU A 121 -1.60 -18.18 7.44
C LEU A 121 -2.04 -19.10 6.30
N ILE A 122 -3.32 -19.02 5.92
CA ILE A 122 -3.86 -19.78 4.78
C ILE A 122 -3.15 -19.36 3.49
N GLY A 123 -2.84 -18.08 3.38
CA GLY A 123 -2.14 -17.50 2.24
C GLY A 123 -0.77 -18.12 2.02
N SER A 124 -0.06 -18.57 3.06
CA SER A 124 1.26 -19.23 3.02
C SER A 124 1.22 -20.73 2.72
N LEU A 125 0.05 -21.36 2.74
CA LEU A 125 -0.06 -22.80 2.46
C LEU A 125 0.30 -23.15 1.02
N HIS A 126 0.95 -24.29 0.87
CA HIS A 126 1.17 -24.97 -0.40
C HIS A 126 0.67 -26.42 -0.26
N PRO A 127 0.04 -27.01 -1.30
CA PRO A 127 -0.20 -26.50 -2.65
C PRO A 127 -1.36 -25.49 -2.77
N PHE A 128 -1.45 -24.80 -3.92
CA PHE A 128 -2.47 -23.78 -4.20
C PHE A 128 -3.92 -24.30 -4.08
N SER A 129 -4.16 -25.60 -4.31
CA SER A 129 -5.48 -26.22 -4.15
C SER A 129 -6.01 -26.15 -2.71
N ARG A 130 -5.15 -26.41 -1.72
CA ARG A 130 -5.49 -26.28 -0.29
C ARG A 130 -5.76 -24.83 0.10
N LYS A 131 -4.95 -23.91 -0.43
CA LYS A 131 -5.18 -22.47 -0.23
C LYS A 131 -6.55 -22.05 -0.76
N LEU A 132 -6.95 -22.54 -1.94
CA LEU A 132 -8.23 -22.24 -2.55
C LEU A 132 -9.40 -22.82 -1.74
N SER A 133 -9.29 -24.06 -1.24
CA SER A 133 -10.37 -24.65 -0.43
C SER A 133 -10.64 -23.88 0.87
N PHE A 134 -9.59 -23.43 1.56
CA PHE A 134 -9.74 -22.63 2.77
C PHE A 134 -10.24 -21.21 2.49
N LEU A 135 -9.83 -20.60 1.36
CA LEU A 135 -10.37 -19.33 0.92
C LEU A 135 -11.85 -19.42 0.59
N VAL A 136 -12.28 -20.48 -0.11
CA VAL A 136 -13.70 -20.73 -0.41
C VAL A 136 -14.51 -20.93 0.88
N ALA A 137 -13.95 -21.58 1.90
CA ALA A 137 -14.62 -21.74 3.19
C ALA A 137 -14.78 -20.41 3.97
N LEU A 138 -13.79 -19.50 3.88
CA LEU A 138 -13.83 -18.20 4.56
C LEU A 138 -14.58 -17.10 3.78
N PHE A 139 -14.71 -17.25 2.47
CA PHE A 139 -15.30 -16.25 1.59
C PHE A 139 -16.76 -15.87 1.96
N PRO A 140 -17.68 -16.81 2.29
CA PRO A 140 -19.05 -16.48 2.68
C PRO A 140 -19.11 -15.63 3.94
N ILE A 141 -18.22 -15.89 4.91
CA ILE A 141 -18.17 -15.15 6.17
C ILE A 141 -17.69 -13.72 5.91
N LEU A 142 -16.67 -13.54 5.08
CA LEU A 142 -16.23 -12.19 4.68
C LEU A 142 -17.29 -11.43 3.90
N LEU A 143 -17.95 -12.10 2.95
CA LEU A 143 -18.97 -11.47 2.13
C LEU A 143 -20.16 -11.04 2.98
N ALA A 144 -20.59 -11.88 3.94
CA ALA A 144 -21.58 -11.51 4.94
C ALA A 144 -21.14 -10.28 5.76
N LEU A 145 -19.88 -10.23 6.21
CA LEU A 145 -19.37 -9.09 6.97
C LEU A 145 -19.30 -7.80 6.16
N LEU A 146 -18.93 -7.88 4.88
CA LEU A 146 -18.93 -6.73 3.99
C LEU A 146 -20.35 -6.22 3.73
N LEU A 147 -21.31 -7.11 3.47
CA LEU A 147 -22.71 -6.73 3.27
C LEU A 147 -23.33 -6.13 4.54
N VAL A 148 -23.10 -6.76 5.69
CA VAL A 148 -23.59 -6.29 6.99
C VAL A 148 -22.94 -4.96 7.36
N SER A 149 -21.64 -4.77 7.07
CA SER A 149 -20.99 -3.49 7.31
C SER A 149 -21.66 -2.36 6.53
N ASN A 150 -22.08 -2.60 5.29
CA ASN A 150 -22.77 -1.61 4.48
C ASN A 150 -24.20 -1.32 4.98
N ALA A 151 -24.92 -2.39 5.36
CA ALA A 151 -26.30 -2.31 5.84
C ALA A 151 -26.44 -1.89 7.32
N ALA A 152 -25.33 -1.76 8.06
CA ALA A 152 -25.32 -1.53 9.51
C ALA A 152 -26.05 -0.25 9.96
N HIS A 153 -26.27 0.70 9.05
CA HIS A 153 -26.99 1.93 9.35
C HIS A 153 -28.52 1.77 9.40
N GLN A 154 -29.07 0.79 8.68
CA GLN A 154 -30.52 0.59 8.60
C GLN A 154 -31.07 -0.12 9.84
N ASP A 155 -30.38 -1.18 10.29
CA ASP A 155 -30.73 -1.95 11.49
C ASP A 155 -29.45 -2.29 12.29
N SER A 156 -29.03 -1.37 13.14
CA SER A 156 -27.80 -1.45 13.94
C SER A 156 -27.76 -2.64 14.90
N THR A 157 -28.89 -2.94 15.55
CA THR A 157 -29.02 -4.06 16.51
C THR A 157 -28.87 -5.42 15.82
N VAL A 158 -29.49 -5.58 14.66
CA VAL A 158 -29.38 -6.80 13.83
C VAL A 158 -27.95 -6.95 13.32
N ALA A 159 -27.31 -5.85 12.89
CA ALA A 159 -25.92 -5.88 12.46
C ALA A 159 -24.97 -6.32 13.58
N ILE A 160 -25.16 -5.85 14.82
CA ILE A 160 -24.37 -6.28 15.99
C ILE A 160 -24.53 -7.79 16.22
N ILE A 161 -25.76 -8.32 16.17
CA ILE A 161 -26.03 -9.76 16.36
C ILE A 161 -25.32 -10.58 15.28
N ILE A 162 -25.44 -10.21 14.01
CA ILE A 162 -24.80 -10.94 12.90
C ILE A 162 -23.28 -10.90 13.04
N VAL A 163 -22.71 -9.74 13.37
CA VAL A 163 -21.26 -9.61 13.58
C VAL A 163 -20.80 -10.49 14.75
N LEU A 164 -21.55 -10.57 15.85
CA LEU A 164 -21.25 -11.46 16.98
C LEU A 164 -21.34 -12.95 16.61
N VAL A 165 -22.27 -13.35 15.74
CA VAL A 165 -22.33 -14.73 15.23
C VAL A 165 -21.09 -15.02 14.37
N CYS A 166 -20.70 -14.07 13.50
CA CYS A 166 -19.51 -14.19 12.68
C CYS A 166 -18.21 -14.22 13.51
N THR A 167 -18.10 -13.43 14.60
CA THR A 167 -16.94 -13.50 15.51
C THR A 167 -16.82 -14.89 16.13
N LEU A 168 -17.93 -15.46 16.59
CA LEU A 168 -17.95 -16.78 17.22
C LEU A 168 -17.52 -17.87 16.22
N LEU A 169 -18.09 -17.87 15.01
CA LEU A 169 -17.71 -18.82 13.96
C LEU A 169 -16.22 -18.71 13.61
N LEU A 170 -15.69 -17.48 13.50
CA LEU A 170 -14.28 -17.26 13.22
C LEU A 170 -13.37 -17.68 14.38
N LEU A 171 -13.80 -17.52 15.63
CA LEU A 171 -13.06 -18.01 16.80
C LEU A 171 -13.00 -19.53 16.85
N VAL A 172 -14.10 -20.21 16.52
CA VAL A 172 -14.12 -21.68 16.39
C VAL A 172 -13.15 -22.12 15.29
N PHE A 173 -13.16 -21.44 14.14
CA PHE A 173 -12.23 -21.77 13.06
C PHE A 173 -10.77 -21.49 13.46
N PHE A 174 -10.50 -20.37 14.15
CA PHE A 174 -9.20 -20.01 14.70
C PHE A 174 -8.69 -21.06 15.70
N TYR A 175 -9.57 -21.61 16.55
CA TYR A 175 -9.23 -22.66 17.50
C TYR A 175 -8.63 -23.91 16.82
N PHE A 176 -9.11 -24.26 15.62
CA PHE A 176 -8.65 -25.46 14.90
C PHE A 176 -7.45 -25.20 13.97
N MET A 177 -6.87 -23.99 13.96
CA MET A 177 -5.79 -23.64 13.03
C MET A 177 -4.38 -24.00 13.48
N ASP A 178 -4.19 -24.65 14.64
CA ASP A 178 -2.86 -24.98 15.17
C ASP A 178 -1.98 -25.78 14.19
N ASN A 179 -2.53 -26.83 13.56
CA ASN A 179 -1.80 -27.63 12.60
C ASN A 179 -1.50 -26.86 11.30
N ILE A 180 -2.45 -26.02 10.88
CA ILE A 180 -2.31 -25.21 9.67
C ILE A 180 -1.25 -24.12 9.88
N PHE A 181 -1.13 -23.59 11.09
CA PHE A 181 -0.10 -22.63 11.47
C PHE A 181 1.31 -23.21 11.31
N VAL A 182 1.55 -24.44 11.80
CA VAL A 182 2.84 -25.12 11.66
C VAL A 182 3.12 -25.44 10.18
N GLU A 183 2.15 -26.00 9.47
CA GLU A 183 2.28 -26.33 8.03
C GLU A 183 2.59 -25.08 7.18
N ALA A 184 1.96 -23.94 7.50
CA ALA A 184 2.20 -22.67 6.83
C ALA A 184 3.63 -22.12 7.02
N LEU A 185 4.23 -22.35 8.19
CA LEU A 185 5.61 -21.97 8.47
C LEU A 185 6.61 -22.87 7.74
N GLU A 186 6.36 -24.18 7.71
CA GLU A 186 7.19 -25.14 6.98
C GLU A 186 7.09 -24.95 5.46
N SER A 187 5.88 -24.75 4.94
CA SER A 187 5.64 -24.54 3.51
C SER A 187 6.35 -23.29 2.99
N TYR A 188 6.39 -22.22 3.79
CA TYR A 188 7.17 -21.03 3.47
C TYR A 188 8.66 -21.34 3.35
N LYS A 189 9.24 -22.14 4.24
CA LYS A 189 10.68 -22.47 4.22
C LYS A 189 11.06 -23.33 3.03
N ILE A 190 10.30 -24.41 2.79
CA ILE A 190 10.57 -25.36 1.72
C ILE A 190 10.37 -24.69 0.35
N ASN A 191 9.32 -23.88 0.20
CA ASN A 191 8.99 -23.25 -1.07
C ASN A 191 9.52 -21.83 -1.23
N SER A 192 10.27 -21.25 -0.28
CA SER A 192 11.07 -20.04 -0.51
C SER A 192 12.45 -20.37 -1.09
N SER A 193 12.97 -21.58 -0.87
CA SER A 193 14.27 -22.05 -1.38
C SER A 193 14.21 -22.64 -2.79
N SER A 194 13.04 -23.07 -3.27
CA SER A 194 12.88 -23.59 -4.65
C SER A 194 13.01 -22.47 -5.69
N HIS A 195 14.05 -22.51 -6.52
CA HIS A 195 14.34 -21.54 -7.59
C HIS A 195 13.53 -21.76 -8.88
N LYS A 196 12.60 -22.71 -8.93
CA LYS A 196 11.83 -22.99 -10.15
C LYS A 196 10.70 -21.96 -10.30
N ASN A 197 10.90 -20.99 -11.19
CA ASN A 197 9.89 -20.04 -11.64
C ASN A 197 8.87 -20.74 -12.57
N PRO A 198 7.60 -20.93 -12.18
CA PRO A 198 6.62 -21.54 -13.06
C PRO A 198 5.99 -20.54 -14.04
N VAL A 199 6.07 -19.23 -13.77
CA VAL A 199 5.33 -18.21 -14.54
C VAL A 199 6.23 -17.52 -15.57
N ARG A 200 6.15 -17.97 -16.84
CA ARG A 200 6.92 -17.41 -17.98
C ARG A 200 6.57 -15.96 -18.33
N LEU A 201 5.38 -15.48 -17.93
CA LEU A 201 4.85 -14.16 -18.30
C LEU A 201 5.64 -12.99 -17.69
N LEU A 202 6.31 -13.20 -16.55
CA LEU A 202 7.11 -12.20 -15.85
C LEU A 202 8.58 -12.14 -16.29
N GLN A 203 8.95 -12.81 -17.39
CA GLN A 203 10.35 -12.85 -17.84
C GLN A 203 10.81 -11.61 -18.62
N PHE A 204 9.95 -10.62 -18.89
CA PHE A 204 10.27 -9.31 -19.49
C PHE A 204 11.31 -9.34 -20.63
N ASN A 205 11.33 -10.39 -21.45
CA ASN A 205 12.29 -10.51 -22.57
C ASN A 205 12.12 -9.38 -23.59
N TRP A 206 10.91 -8.81 -23.68
CA TRP A 206 10.58 -7.67 -24.53
C TRP A 206 11.20 -6.33 -24.09
N LEU A 207 11.73 -6.23 -22.87
CA LEU A 207 12.50 -5.07 -22.39
C LEU A 207 13.99 -5.11 -22.77
N SER A 208 14.44 -6.22 -23.33
CA SER A 208 15.83 -6.38 -23.76
C SER A 208 16.32 -5.36 -24.80
N PRO A 209 15.53 -4.87 -25.79
CA PRO A 209 15.99 -3.87 -26.74
C PRO A 209 16.11 -2.47 -26.13
N ILE A 210 15.33 -2.13 -25.10
CA ILE A 210 15.30 -0.78 -24.50
C ILE A 210 16.34 -0.65 -23.38
N VAL A 211 16.43 -1.67 -22.52
CA VAL A 211 17.22 -1.60 -21.28
C VAL A 211 18.53 -2.38 -21.41
N GLY A 212 18.59 -3.38 -22.30
CA GLY A 212 19.69 -4.33 -22.46
C GLY A 212 19.37 -5.67 -21.77
N ARG A 213 19.83 -6.78 -22.37
CA ARG A 213 19.52 -8.16 -21.91
C ARG A 213 19.84 -8.43 -20.44
N ARG A 214 20.97 -7.91 -19.94
CA ARG A 214 21.40 -8.13 -18.53
C ARG A 214 20.49 -7.39 -17.55
N ALA A 215 20.18 -6.13 -17.83
CA ALA A 215 19.33 -5.31 -16.98
C ALA A 215 17.86 -5.77 -17.03
N SER A 216 17.36 -6.27 -18.17
CA SER A 216 16.01 -6.87 -18.25
C SER A 216 15.91 -8.17 -17.45
N ALA A 217 16.98 -8.98 -17.40
CA ALA A 217 17.02 -10.18 -16.57
C ALA A 217 17.06 -9.86 -15.07
N ILE A 218 17.77 -8.80 -14.68
CA ILE A 218 17.76 -8.29 -13.29
C ILE A 218 16.35 -7.79 -12.94
N CYS A 219 15.73 -7.00 -13.83
CA CYS A 219 14.37 -6.51 -13.64
C CYS A 219 13.35 -7.65 -13.47
N SER A 220 13.38 -8.68 -14.33
CA SER A 220 12.47 -9.81 -14.21
C SER A 220 12.68 -10.62 -12.94
N LYS A 221 13.92 -10.83 -12.54
CA LYS A 221 14.25 -11.45 -11.25
C LYS A 221 13.71 -10.62 -10.09
N GLU A 222 13.89 -9.31 -10.12
CA GLU A 222 13.46 -8.43 -9.03
C GLU A 222 11.94 -8.39 -8.90
N VAL A 223 11.22 -8.26 -10.01
CA VAL A 223 9.75 -8.26 -10.01
C VAL A 223 9.22 -9.61 -9.51
N THR A 224 9.76 -10.73 -10.01
CA THR A 224 9.33 -12.06 -9.55
C THR A 224 9.65 -12.31 -8.08
N SER A 225 10.83 -11.90 -7.63
CA SER A 225 11.23 -11.98 -6.22
C SER A 225 10.32 -11.14 -5.34
N SER A 226 10.04 -9.91 -5.74
CA SER A 226 9.24 -8.97 -4.95
C SER A 226 7.77 -9.38 -4.85
N ILE A 227 7.20 -9.98 -5.92
CA ILE A 227 5.87 -10.57 -5.90
C ILE A 227 5.84 -11.78 -4.95
N ARG A 228 6.85 -12.66 -5.04
CA ARG A 228 6.97 -13.84 -4.17
C ARG A 228 7.12 -13.46 -2.71
N GLU A 229 7.93 -12.45 -2.43
CA GLU A 229 8.17 -11.93 -1.08
C GLU A 229 7.00 -11.08 -0.55
N ARG A 230 5.98 -10.80 -1.37
CA ARG A 230 4.77 -10.03 -1.05
C ARG A 230 5.01 -8.60 -0.59
N ASP A 231 6.23 -8.09 -0.68
CA ASP A 231 6.52 -6.74 -0.23
C ASP A 231 5.93 -5.68 -1.16
N VAL A 232 5.85 -6.01 -2.46
CA VAL A 232 5.14 -5.22 -3.48
C VAL A 232 3.63 -5.44 -3.44
N LEU A 233 3.16 -6.60 -3.00
CA LEU A 233 1.73 -6.82 -2.82
C LEU A 233 1.19 -5.91 -1.72
N SER A 234 1.88 -5.77 -0.59
CA SER A 234 1.44 -4.90 0.50
C SER A 234 1.34 -3.42 0.09
N SER A 235 2.28 -2.91 -0.72
CA SER A 235 2.25 -1.53 -1.22
C SER A 235 1.30 -1.34 -2.40
N ALA A 236 1.11 -2.36 -3.25
CA ALA A 236 0.05 -2.38 -4.25
C ALA A 236 -1.32 -2.31 -3.56
N PHE A 237 -1.56 -3.12 -2.53
CA PHE A 237 -2.81 -3.10 -1.77
C PHE A 237 -3.09 -1.74 -1.11
N SER A 238 -2.07 -1.07 -0.55
CA SER A 238 -2.28 0.27 0.00
C SER A 238 -2.69 1.27 -1.09
N THR A 239 -2.07 1.23 -2.27
CA THR A 239 -2.50 2.11 -3.38
C THR A 239 -3.87 1.79 -3.94
N PHE A 240 -4.23 0.50 -4.06
CA PHE A 240 -5.58 0.09 -4.43
C PHE A 240 -6.60 0.54 -3.38
N SER A 241 -6.24 0.49 -2.10
CA SER A 241 -7.11 0.96 -1.03
C SER A 241 -7.30 2.48 -1.05
N ILE A 242 -6.25 3.24 -1.41
CA ILE A 242 -6.36 4.69 -1.66
C ILE A 242 -7.29 4.94 -2.85
N SER A 243 -7.14 4.19 -3.96
CA SER A 243 -8.06 4.30 -5.10
C SER A 243 -9.51 4.03 -4.70
N LEU A 244 -9.77 2.95 -3.98
CA LEU A 244 -11.12 2.57 -3.55
C LEU A 244 -11.73 3.61 -2.61
N LEU A 245 -10.96 4.09 -1.62
CA LEU A 245 -11.35 5.19 -0.74
C LEU A 245 -11.77 6.45 -1.52
N MET A 246 -11.02 6.78 -2.57
CA MET A 246 -11.23 7.98 -3.37
C MET A 246 -12.45 7.84 -4.29
N VAL A 247 -12.62 6.68 -4.92
CA VAL A 247 -13.82 6.34 -5.69
C VAL A 247 -15.05 6.36 -4.77
N PHE A 248 -14.91 5.81 -3.57
CA PHE A 248 -15.97 5.83 -2.58
C PHE A 248 -16.32 7.26 -2.12
N TRP A 249 -15.31 8.09 -1.84
CA TRP A 249 -15.51 9.49 -1.47
C TRP A 249 -16.13 10.31 -2.60
N TRP A 250 -15.74 10.01 -3.85
CA TRP A 250 -16.32 10.57 -5.06
C TRP A 250 -17.84 10.32 -5.14
N PHE A 251 -18.26 9.07 -4.97
CA PHE A 251 -19.67 8.70 -5.02
C PHE A 251 -20.48 9.25 -3.84
N LYS A 252 -19.87 9.37 -2.66
CA LYS A 252 -20.61 9.70 -1.44
C LYS A 252 -20.67 11.19 -1.10
N VAL A 253 -19.62 11.96 -1.37
CA VAL A 253 -19.53 13.36 -0.90
C VAL A 253 -19.95 14.37 -1.99
N GLY A 254 -19.87 14.02 -3.27
CA GLY A 254 -20.20 14.95 -4.35
C GLY A 254 -19.32 16.22 -4.32
N ILE A 255 -19.64 17.19 -5.18
CA ILE A 255 -18.93 18.48 -5.20
C ILE A 255 -19.31 19.22 -3.92
N PRO A 256 -18.37 19.67 -3.08
CA PRO A 256 -18.72 20.53 -1.95
C PRO A 256 -19.44 21.76 -2.50
N THR A 257 -20.69 21.95 -2.07
CA THR A 257 -21.54 23.08 -2.48
C THR A 257 -21.05 24.39 -1.89
N GLU A 258 -20.24 24.33 -0.83
CA GLU A 258 -19.54 25.46 -0.25
C GLU A 258 -18.09 25.55 -0.76
N PRO A 259 -17.64 26.76 -1.15
CA PRO A 259 -16.23 26.96 -1.47
C PRO A 259 -15.38 26.74 -0.22
N VAL A 260 -14.45 25.80 -0.29
CA VAL A 260 -13.45 25.57 0.77
C VAL A 260 -12.41 26.68 0.65
N GLY A 261 -12.66 27.82 1.29
CA GLY A 261 -11.86 29.05 1.13
C GLY A 261 -12.04 29.69 -0.25
N ASP A 262 -11.00 30.29 -0.82
CA ASP A 262 -11.02 30.94 -2.15
C ASP A 262 -10.79 29.96 -3.33
N LEU A 263 -10.73 28.64 -3.06
CA LEU A 263 -10.50 27.65 -4.11
C LEU A 263 -11.78 27.45 -4.94
N PRO A 264 -11.73 27.62 -6.26
CA PRO A 264 -12.86 27.34 -7.12
C PRO A 264 -13.30 25.88 -6.94
N PRO A 265 -14.60 25.59 -6.77
CA PRO A 265 -15.09 24.23 -6.59
C PRO A 265 -14.73 23.30 -7.75
N LYS A 266 -14.45 23.87 -8.93
CA LYS A 266 -13.99 23.16 -10.13
C LYS A 266 -12.59 22.55 -10.01
N LEU A 267 -11.72 23.06 -9.14
CA LEU A 267 -10.34 22.58 -8.95
C LEU A 267 -10.21 21.52 -7.85
N TYR A 268 -11.25 21.33 -7.04
CA TYR A 268 -11.24 20.42 -5.91
C TYR A 268 -10.92 18.98 -6.32
N TYR A 269 -11.62 18.48 -7.34
CA TYR A 269 -11.45 17.11 -7.82
C TYR A 269 -10.12 16.86 -8.53
N PRO A 270 -9.67 17.71 -9.46
CA PRO A 270 -8.31 17.65 -9.99
C PRO A 270 -7.23 17.64 -8.91
N GLY A 271 -7.38 18.48 -7.88
CA GLY A 271 -6.44 18.57 -6.77
C GLY A 271 -6.42 17.29 -5.92
N MET A 272 -7.59 16.76 -5.59
CA MET A 272 -7.72 15.52 -4.84
C MET A 272 -7.09 14.33 -5.58
N LEU A 273 -7.37 14.21 -6.89
CA LEU A 273 -6.77 13.20 -7.75
C LEU A 273 -5.24 13.35 -7.77
N ALA A 274 -4.71 14.56 -7.95
CA ALA A 274 -3.28 14.82 -7.93
C ALA A 274 -2.61 14.41 -6.61
N ILE A 275 -3.23 14.73 -5.46
CA ILE A 275 -2.73 14.34 -4.13
C ILE A 275 -2.71 12.80 -3.99
N SER A 276 -3.77 12.12 -4.44
CA SER A 276 -3.82 10.66 -4.37
C SER A 276 -2.81 9.96 -5.26
N LEU A 277 -2.58 10.48 -6.48
CA LEU A 277 -1.53 10.00 -7.36
C LEU A 277 -0.15 10.20 -6.73
N TYR A 278 0.09 11.36 -6.09
CA TYR A 278 1.32 11.62 -5.37
C TYR A 278 1.52 10.64 -4.20
N LEU A 279 0.50 10.44 -3.35
CA LEU A 279 0.56 9.48 -2.24
C LEU A 279 0.81 8.05 -2.74
N GLY A 280 0.16 7.66 -3.84
CA GLY A 280 0.40 6.37 -4.48
C GLY A 280 1.85 6.21 -4.96
N ALA A 281 2.37 7.24 -5.63
CA ALA A 281 3.74 7.24 -6.15
C ALA A 281 4.79 7.29 -5.02
N LEU A 282 4.51 7.99 -3.92
CA LEU A 282 5.36 8.00 -2.74
C LEU A 282 5.46 6.59 -2.13
N LEU A 283 4.31 5.95 -1.88
CA LEU A 283 4.30 4.63 -1.26
C LEU A 283 4.94 3.55 -2.13
N GLN A 284 4.79 3.64 -3.46
CA GLN A 284 5.28 2.59 -4.37
C GLN A 284 6.67 2.83 -4.93
N CYS A 285 7.05 4.07 -5.16
CA CYS A 285 8.33 4.38 -5.80
C CYS A 285 9.37 4.84 -4.79
N THR A 286 9.06 5.85 -3.97
CA THR A 286 10.08 6.41 -3.07
C THR A 286 10.35 5.51 -1.86
N MET A 287 9.31 5.02 -1.21
CA MET A 287 9.44 4.20 0.01
C MET A 287 9.93 2.78 -0.28
N LEU A 288 9.43 2.12 -1.33
CA LEU A 288 9.99 0.83 -1.73
C LEU A 288 11.40 0.99 -2.31
N GLY A 289 11.62 2.06 -3.07
CA GLY A 289 12.93 2.35 -3.66
C GLY A 289 14.01 2.56 -2.60
N SER A 290 13.68 3.18 -1.46
CA SER A 290 14.65 3.39 -0.38
C SER A 290 15.06 2.11 0.33
N THR A 291 14.27 1.04 0.25
CA THR A 291 14.57 -0.27 0.86
C THR A 291 15.30 -1.25 -0.05
N ILE A 292 15.41 -0.94 -1.35
CA ILE A 292 15.70 -1.94 -2.40
C ILE A 292 17.09 -2.58 -2.31
N LEU A 293 18.04 -1.91 -1.64
CA LEU A 293 19.39 -2.43 -1.38
C LEU A 293 19.55 -2.95 0.04
N GLY A 294 18.86 -2.34 1.01
CA GLY A 294 18.91 -2.77 2.40
C GLY A 294 18.37 -4.19 2.59
N VAL A 295 17.34 -4.58 1.83
CA VAL A 295 16.80 -5.96 1.82
C VAL A 295 17.81 -6.99 1.29
N GLU A 296 18.74 -6.58 0.42
CA GLU A 296 19.74 -7.50 -0.15
C GLU A 296 20.93 -7.77 0.79
N GLY A 297 21.24 -6.84 1.70
CA GLY A 297 22.22 -6.96 2.79
C GLY A 297 23.35 -7.96 2.56
N LYS A 298 23.26 -9.16 3.16
CA LYS A 298 24.30 -10.20 3.13
C LYS A 298 24.58 -10.78 1.73
N ARG A 299 23.64 -10.68 0.79
CA ARG A 299 23.78 -11.23 -0.58
C ARG A 299 24.58 -10.31 -1.50
N LEU A 300 24.79 -9.07 -1.10
CA LEU A 300 25.55 -8.08 -1.84
C LEU A 300 27.03 -8.49 -2.04
N TRP A 301 27.58 -9.35 -1.16
CA TRP A 301 28.94 -9.89 -1.32
C TRP A 301 29.12 -10.75 -2.60
N ILE A 302 28.06 -11.41 -3.06
CA ILE A 302 28.07 -12.18 -4.32
C ILE A 302 28.16 -11.23 -5.54
N MET A 303 27.66 -10.00 -5.38
CA MET A 303 27.81 -8.96 -6.41
C MET A 303 29.18 -8.30 -6.38
N LYS A 304 29.90 -8.35 -5.25
CA LYS A 304 31.31 -7.92 -5.15
C LYS A 304 32.27 -8.88 -5.87
N SER A 305 32.01 -10.18 -5.79
CA SER A 305 32.88 -11.21 -6.37
C SER A 305 32.70 -11.38 -7.89
N ASN A 306 31.55 -10.96 -8.44
CA ASN A 306 31.29 -11.01 -9.87
C ASN A 306 31.48 -9.62 -10.51
N PRO A 307 32.16 -9.51 -11.67
CA PRO A 307 32.37 -8.24 -12.36
C PRO A 307 31.08 -7.79 -13.07
N VAL A 308 30.09 -7.34 -12.29
CA VAL A 308 28.85 -6.75 -12.82
C VAL A 308 28.88 -5.25 -12.58
N GLU A 309 28.67 -4.48 -13.65
CA GLU A 309 28.64 -3.02 -13.57
C GLU A 309 27.49 -2.55 -12.66
N SER A 310 27.82 -1.72 -11.66
CA SER A 310 26.86 -1.11 -10.72
C SER A 310 25.71 -0.38 -11.43
N LEU A 311 26.00 0.26 -12.56
CA LEU A 311 25.01 0.98 -13.35
C LEU A 311 23.96 0.04 -13.96
N LEU A 312 24.34 -1.17 -14.38
CA LEU A 312 23.41 -2.16 -14.90
C LEU A 312 22.47 -2.69 -13.82
N ILE A 313 22.98 -2.87 -12.59
CA ILE A 313 22.20 -3.30 -11.43
C ILE A 313 21.17 -2.25 -11.06
N MET A 314 21.60 -0.99 -10.88
CA MET A 314 20.70 0.11 -10.54
C MET A 314 19.67 0.38 -11.63
N LYS A 315 20.08 0.30 -12.91
CA LYS A 315 19.15 0.39 -14.03
C LYS A 315 18.10 -0.73 -13.97
N GLY A 316 18.51 -1.99 -13.75
CA GLY A 316 17.59 -3.12 -13.62
C GLY A 316 16.58 -2.95 -12.47
N LYS A 317 17.06 -2.53 -11.30
CA LYS A 317 16.22 -2.24 -10.12
C LYS A 317 15.26 -1.07 -10.34
N ALA A 318 15.71 -0.02 -11.04
CA ALA A 318 14.85 1.11 -11.39
C ALA A 318 13.66 0.74 -12.25
N PHE A 319 13.92 -0.02 -13.31
CA PHE A 319 12.85 -0.50 -14.18
C PHE A 319 11.92 -1.46 -13.45
N ALA A 320 12.43 -2.30 -12.54
CA ALA A 320 11.57 -3.14 -11.72
C ALA A 320 10.57 -2.32 -10.89
N LEU A 321 11.05 -1.27 -10.20
CA LEU A 321 10.18 -0.37 -9.43
C LEU A 321 9.12 0.30 -10.30
N LEU A 322 9.48 0.80 -11.49
CA LEU A 322 8.53 1.38 -12.44
C LEU A 322 7.41 0.41 -12.81
N PHE A 323 7.76 -0.83 -13.18
CA PHE A 323 6.76 -1.84 -13.56
C PHE A 323 5.88 -2.28 -12.39
N MET A 324 6.41 -2.25 -11.18
CA MET A 324 5.65 -2.61 -9.98
C MET A 324 4.70 -1.49 -9.56
N ALA A 325 5.07 -0.22 -9.74
CA ALA A 325 4.25 0.93 -9.38
C ALA A 325 3.17 1.28 -10.43
N PHE A 326 3.44 1.02 -11.71
CA PHE A 326 2.54 1.40 -12.81
C PHE A 326 1.11 0.85 -12.67
N PRO A 327 0.87 -0.44 -12.34
CA PRO A 327 -0.48 -0.96 -12.13
C PRO A 327 -1.22 -0.27 -10.97
N GLY A 328 -0.50 0.08 -9.89
CA GLY A 328 -1.07 0.75 -8.74
C GLY A 328 -1.57 2.16 -9.07
N LEU A 329 -0.76 2.95 -9.77
CA LEU A 329 -1.17 4.29 -10.19
C LEU A 329 -2.24 4.29 -11.28
N LEU A 330 -2.23 3.31 -12.20
CA LEU A 330 -3.31 3.11 -13.15
C LEU A 330 -4.66 2.90 -12.47
N SER A 331 -4.65 2.17 -11.35
CA SER A 331 -5.86 1.90 -10.57
C SER A 331 -6.45 3.16 -9.94
N ILE A 332 -5.66 4.20 -9.70
CA ILE A 332 -6.14 5.49 -9.21
C ILE A 332 -6.57 6.36 -10.39
N TRP A 333 -5.73 6.48 -11.42
CA TRP A 333 -5.93 7.39 -12.53
C TRP A 333 -7.19 7.08 -13.36
N LEU A 334 -7.31 5.87 -13.92
CA LEU A 334 -8.36 5.57 -14.90
C LEU A 334 -9.76 5.57 -14.27
N PRO A 335 -10.02 4.88 -13.15
CA PRO A 335 -11.37 4.82 -12.59
C PRO A 335 -11.90 6.20 -12.22
N ILE A 336 -11.08 7.05 -11.59
CA ILE A 336 -11.53 8.38 -11.18
C ILE A 336 -11.77 9.27 -12.41
N CYS A 337 -10.90 9.23 -13.43
CA CYS A 337 -11.12 10.01 -14.65
C CYS A 337 -12.40 9.62 -15.40
N PHE A 338 -12.71 8.34 -15.48
CA PHE A 338 -13.95 7.85 -16.11
C PHE A 338 -15.19 8.24 -15.30
N LEU A 339 -15.16 8.04 -13.98
CA LEU A 339 -16.27 8.41 -13.09
C LEU A 339 -16.53 9.91 -13.08
N ALA A 340 -15.48 10.72 -13.21
CA ALA A 340 -15.56 12.17 -13.27
C ALA A 340 -16.07 12.73 -14.60
N LYS A 341 -16.19 11.89 -15.64
CA LYS A 341 -16.51 12.32 -17.01
C LYS A 341 -15.64 13.50 -17.47
N PHE A 342 -14.35 13.47 -17.12
CA PHE A 342 -13.43 14.52 -17.56
C PHE A 342 -13.27 14.47 -19.09
N PRO A 343 -13.05 15.63 -19.73
CA PRO A 343 -12.75 15.67 -21.15
C PRO A 343 -11.45 14.92 -21.43
N PHE A 344 -11.34 14.34 -22.63
CA PHE A 344 -10.25 13.43 -22.97
C PHE A 344 -8.87 14.08 -22.79
N GLU A 345 -8.75 15.37 -23.11
CA GLU A 345 -7.52 16.15 -22.94
C GLU A 345 -7.05 16.19 -21.48
N VAL A 346 -7.99 16.34 -20.53
CA VAL A 346 -7.67 16.37 -19.09
C VAL A 346 -7.28 14.97 -18.60
N THR A 347 -7.93 13.93 -19.11
CA THR A 347 -7.56 12.54 -18.76
C THR A 347 -6.14 12.20 -19.23
N LEU A 348 -5.76 12.63 -20.44
CA LEU A 348 -4.41 12.48 -20.99
C LEU A 348 -3.38 13.26 -20.17
N PHE A 349 -3.72 14.48 -19.76
CA PHE A 349 -2.85 15.29 -18.89
C PHE A 349 -2.55 14.58 -17.57
N PHE A 350 -3.56 13.98 -16.91
CA PHE A 350 -3.31 13.18 -15.71
C PHE A 350 -2.46 11.94 -15.99
N GLY A 351 -2.54 11.34 -17.18
CA GLY A 351 -1.61 10.30 -17.62
C GLY A 351 -0.17 10.79 -17.68
N GLN A 352 0.07 12.01 -18.17
CA GLN A 352 1.39 12.66 -18.13
C GLN A 352 1.84 12.92 -16.68
N CYS A 353 0.94 13.36 -15.80
CA CYS A 353 1.23 13.52 -14.37
C CYS A 353 1.65 12.20 -13.70
N VAL A 354 1.00 11.08 -14.04
CA VAL A 354 1.39 9.74 -13.56
C VAL A 354 2.82 9.41 -13.98
N LEU A 355 3.18 9.67 -15.25
CA LEU A 355 4.53 9.42 -15.75
C LEU A 355 5.58 10.32 -15.07
N ILE A 356 5.27 11.61 -14.87
CA ILE A 356 6.12 12.56 -14.13
C ILE A 356 6.38 12.02 -12.72
N LEU A 357 5.31 11.67 -12.00
CA LEU A 357 5.39 11.15 -10.64
C LEU A 357 6.16 9.83 -10.57
N LEU A 358 5.98 8.93 -11.53
CA LEU A 358 6.73 7.67 -11.60
C LEU A 358 8.23 7.93 -11.74
N PHE A 359 8.66 8.74 -12.70
CA PHE A 359 10.08 8.94 -12.97
C PHE A 359 10.79 9.71 -11.84
N VAL A 360 10.16 10.77 -11.31
CA VAL A 360 10.76 11.56 -10.23
C VAL A 360 10.91 10.73 -8.96
N ASN A 361 9.84 10.04 -8.56
CA ASN A 361 9.85 9.29 -7.32
C ASN A 361 10.70 8.02 -7.39
N THR A 362 10.78 7.37 -8.56
CA THR A 362 11.72 6.24 -8.73
C THR A 362 13.17 6.70 -8.70
N GLY A 363 13.49 7.82 -9.36
CA GLY A 363 14.83 8.43 -9.31
C GLY A 363 15.27 8.75 -7.89
N LEU A 364 14.42 9.45 -7.12
CA LEU A 364 14.68 9.82 -5.73
C LEU A 364 14.76 8.58 -4.82
N GLY A 365 13.83 7.63 -4.96
CA GLY A 365 13.78 6.42 -4.15
C GLY A 365 15.05 5.58 -4.27
N ILE A 366 15.54 5.37 -5.48
CA ILE A 366 16.74 4.55 -5.75
C ILE A 366 18.00 5.25 -5.28
N TRP A 367 18.09 6.57 -5.52
CA TRP A 367 19.19 7.37 -4.99
C TRP A 367 19.25 7.26 -3.48
N ALA A 368 18.13 7.49 -2.79
CA ALA A 368 18.08 7.40 -1.34
C ALA A 368 18.38 5.99 -0.81
N GLY A 369 17.86 4.95 -1.46
CA GLY A 369 18.12 3.57 -1.06
C GLY A 369 19.58 3.15 -1.20
N SER A 370 20.35 3.84 -2.05
CA SER A 370 21.80 3.66 -2.15
C SER A 370 22.63 4.60 -1.28
N ALA A 371 22.17 5.83 -1.05
CA ALA A 371 22.90 6.80 -0.23
C ALA A 371 22.74 6.52 1.27
N PHE A 372 21.56 6.04 1.68
CA PHE A 372 21.18 5.77 3.06
C PHE A 372 20.77 4.31 3.25
N ALA A 373 21.54 3.39 2.67
CA ALA A 373 21.28 1.97 2.78
C ALA A 373 21.44 1.51 4.24
N ASN A 374 20.34 1.11 4.88
CA ASN A 374 20.38 0.43 6.17
C ASN A 374 20.49 -1.08 5.93
N PHE A 375 21.43 -1.75 6.61
CA PHE A 375 21.64 -3.20 6.49
C PHE A 375 21.16 -3.98 7.71
N ASP A 376 20.46 -3.33 8.64
CA ASP A 376 19.84 -4.04 9.76
C ASP A 376 18.70 -4.95 9.26
N GLU A 377 18.83 -6.24 9.56
CA GLU A 377 17.82 -7.25 9.26
C GLU A 377 16.53 -7.02 10.06
N SER A 378 16.62 -6.36 11.22
CA SER A 378 15.47 -6.07 12.09
C SER A 378 14.48 -5.12 11.40
N ASP A 379 14.99 -4.09 10.71
CA ASP A 379 14.24 -3.06 10.02
C ASP A 379 14.03 -3.32 8.53
N ARG A 380 14.49 -4.48 8.02
CA ARG A 380 14.47 -4.87 6.59
C ARG A 380 15.07 -3.80 5.68
N GLY A 381 16.07 -3.09 6.17
CA GLY A 381 16.73 -2.03 5.41
C GLY A 381 15.88 -0.81 5.11
N ASN A 382 14.85 -0.55 5.91
CA ASN A 382 14.22 0.77 5.94
C ASN A 382 15.23 1.81 6.43
N PRO A 383 15.30 2.99 5.79
CA PRO A 383 16.12 4.08 6.29
C PRO A 383 15.50 4.63 7.59
N ASP A 384 16.31 5.33 8.39
CA ASP A 384 15.86 5.94 9.65
C ASP A 384 14.63 6.83 9.46
N ILE A 385 13.82 6.98 10.51
CA ILE A 385 12.59 7.77 10.50
C ILE A 385 12.84 9.20 10.01
N LEU A 386 13.96 9.82 10.42
CA LEU A 386 14.34 11.16 9.97
C LEU A 386 14.59 11.21 8.46
N VAL A 387 15.31 10.22 7.92
CA VAL A 387 15.60 10.12 6.48
C VAL A 387 14.32 9.86 5.70
N GLN A 388 13.42 9.00 6.20
CA GLN A 388 12.10 8.80 5.59
C GLN A 388 11.31 10.10 5.53
N PHE A 389 11.28 10.87 6.61
CA PHE A 389 10.54 12.13 6.66
C PHE A 389 11.14 13.19 5.71
N MET A 390 12.46 13.34 5.68
CA MET A 390 13.13 14.22 4.72
C MET A 390 12.90 13.77 3.28
N LEU A 391 12.87 12.46 3.02
CA LEU A 391 12.60 11.90 1.71
C LEU A 391 11.15 12.13 1.27
N MET A 392 10.18 12.01 2.18
CA MET A 392 8.79 12.40 1.92
C MET A 392 8.72 13.89 1.55
N GLY A 393 9.32 14.77 2.35
CA GLY A 393 9.32 16.22 2.10
C GLY A 393 10.00 16.62 0.78
N THR A 394 11.17 16.06 0.49
CA THR A 394 11.88 16.33 -0.77
C THR A 394 11.12 15.81 -1.98
N SER A 395 10.52 14.62 -1.88
CA SER A 395 9.66 14.09 -2.95
C SER A 395 8.43 14.98 -3.18
N ALA A 396 7.81 15.52 -2.14
CA ALA A 396 6.68 16.44 -2.23
C ALA A 396 7.09 17.75 -2.94
N PHE A 397 8.26 18.28 -2.58
CA PHE A 397 8.78 19.50 -3.15
C PHE A 397 9.10 19.36 -4.64
N PHE A 398 9.86 18.32 -5.02
CA PHE A 398 10.18 18.08 -6.42
C PHE A 398 8.95 17.76 -7.27
N SER A 399 8.06 16.90 -6.77
CA SER A 399 6.83 16.56 -7.49
C SER A 399 5.89 17.77 -7.64
N SER A 400 5.77 18.62 -6.62
CA SER A 400 4.91 19.81 -6.70
C SER A 400 5.41 20.81 -7.74
N ILE A 401 6.72 21.11 -7.80
CA ILE A 401 7.28 22.00 -8.83
C ILE A 401 6.99 21.46 -10.23
N LEU A 402 7.23 20.16 -10.43
CA LEU A 402 7.10 19.52 -11.75
C LEU A 402 5.63 19.35 -12.19
N LEU A 403 4.68 19.36 -11.26
CA LEU A 403 3.24 19.26 -11.57
C LEU A 403 2.55 20.63 -11.67
N ILE A 404 2.93 21.62 -10.85
CA ILE A 404 2.29 22.94 -10.82
C ILE A 404 2.56 23.71 -12.13
N LEU A 405 3.80 23.64 -12.64
CA LEU A 405 4.17 24.34 -13.88
C LEU A 405 3.38 23.88 -15.11
N PRO A 406 3.26 22.58 -15.43
CA PRO A 406 2.41 22.16 -16.55
C PRO A 406 0.92 22.36 -16.25
N ALA A 407 0.48 22.27 -14.99
CA ALA A 407 -0.91 22.50 -14.61
C ALA A 407 -1.34 23.96 -14.81
N SER A 408 -0.47 24.94 -14.50
CA SER A 408 -0.78 26.35 -14.71
C SER A 408 -0.95 26.67 -16.20
N VAL A 409 -0.09 26.12 -17.07
CA VAL A 409 -0.20 26.26 -18.52
C VAL A 409 -1.49 25.62 -19.05
N MET A 410 -1.88 24.46 -18.50
CA MET A 410 -3.13 23.77 -18.84
C MET A 410 -4.38 24.61 -18.54
N LEU A 411 -4.36 25.43 -17.49
CA LEU A 411 -5.46 26.34 -17.15
C LEU A 411 -5.64 27.45 -18.19
N TYR A 412 -4.57 27.87 -18.88
CA TYR A 412 -4.64 28.87 -19.94
C TYR A 412 -5.08 28.28 -21.28
N ASN A 413 -4.48 27.15 -21.70
CA ASN A 413 -4.83 26.47 -22.94
C ASN A 413 -4.53 24.97 -22.86
N HIS A 414 -5.55 24.14 -23.10
CA HIS A 414 -5.48 22.69 -23.01
C HIS A 414 -4.41 22.07 -23.93
N ASN A 415 -4.27 22.57 -25.17
CA ASN A 415 -3.32 22.00 -26.14
C ASN A 415 -1.86 22.32 -25.76
N ILE A 416 -1.62 23.54 -25.29
CA ILE A 416 -0.29 23.97 -24.86
C ILE A 416 0.08 23.29 -23.52
N GLY A 417 -0.91 23.07 -22.65
CA GLY A 417 -0.73 22.31 -21.41
C GLY A 417 -0.29 20.86 -21.64
N LEU A 418 -0.88 20.18 -22.63
CA LEU A 418 -0.45 18.82 -23.01
C LEU A 418 0.97 18.77 -23.57
N LEU A 419 1.38 19.79 -24.34
CA LEU A 419 2.76 19.91 -24.82
C LEU A 419 3.73 20.16 -23.66
N ALA A 420 3.37 21.08 -22.75
CA ALA A 420 4.14 21.36 -21.54
C ALA A 420 4.31 20.09 -20.68
N GLY A 421 3.22 19.36 -20.42
CA GLY A 421 3.28 18.10 -19.69
C GLY A 421 4.19 17.07 -20.36
N GLY A 422 4.18 16.96 -21.70
CA GLY A 422 5.12 16.12 -22.45
C GLY A 422 6.60 16.51 -22.24
N ILE A 423 6.92 17.81 -22.22
CA ILE A 423 8.27 18.30 -21.93
C ILE A 423 8.68 17.93 -20.49
N PHE A 424 7.77 18.10 -19.53
CA PHE A 424 8.03 17.74 -18.14
C PHE A 424 8.16 16.23 -17.91
N VAL A 425 7.51 15.39 -18.72
CA VAL A 425 7.75 13.93 -18.72
C VAL A 425 9.19 13.62 -19.13
N LEU A 426 9.72 14.28 -20.17
CA LEU A 426 11.12 14.12 -20.59
C LEU A 426 12.10 14.61 -19.53
N LEU A 427 11.82 15.76 -18.90
CA LEU A 427 12.61 16.29 -17.79
C LEU A 427 12.62 15.31 -16.61
N SER A 428 11.46 14.75 -16.27
CA SER A 428 11.31 13.76 -15.19
C SER A 428 12.08 12.47 -15.49
N PHE A 429 12.08 12.03 -16.75
CA PHE A 429 12.92 10.91 -17.19
C PHE A 429 14.42 11.20 -17.04
N ALA A 430 14.87 12.43 -17.31
CA ALA A 430 16.25 12.84 -17.07
C ALA A 430 16.60 12.82 -15.57
N ILE A 431 15.67 13.24 -14.69
CA ILE A 431 15.82 13.15 -13.23
C ILE A 431 15.99 11.69 -12.79
N MET A 432 15.18 10.77 -13.33
CA MET A 432 15.33 9.35 -13.05
C MET A 432 16.72 8.83 -13.45
N PHE A 433 17.20 9.21 -14.64
CA PHE A 433 18.50 8.78 -15.13
C PHE A 433 19.66 9.36 -14.29
N ALA A 434 19.54 10.61 -13.85
CA ALA A 434 20.47 11.22 -12.90
C ALA A 434 20.45 10.45 -11.55
N GLY A 435 19.28 10.09 -11.05
CA GLY A 435 19.11 9.26 -9.85
C GLY A 435 19.79 7.89 -9.98
N ILE A 436 19.64 7.20 -11.11
CA ILE A 436 20.31 5.92 -11.38
C ILE A 436 21.84 6.09 -11.40
N ARG A 437 22.36 7.15 -12.02
CA ARG A 437 23.81 7.42 -12.07
C ARG A 437 24.37 7.73 -10.68
N ALA A 438 23.72 8.63 -9.94
CA ALA A 438 24.09 8.99 -8.58
C ALA A 438 24.00 7.78 -7.64
N SER A 439 22.99 6.93 -7.83
CA SER A 439 22.85 5.68 -7.10
C SER A 439 23.97 4.69 -7.41
N SER A 440 24.36 4.57 -8.69
CA SER A 440 25.49 3.74 -9.09
C SER A 440 26.81 4.22 -8.46
N SER A 441 27.02 5.53 -8.30
CA SER A 441 28.21 6.03 -7.58
C SER A 441 28.15 5.73 -6.09
N ALA A 442 27.01 5.97 -5.44
CA ALA A 442 26.82 5.66 -4.02
C ALA A 442 26.95 4.16 -3.73
N TYR A 443 26.45 3.33 -4.64
CA TYR A 443 26.62 1.89 -4.57
C TYR A 443 28.07 1.46 -4.63
N ARG A 444 28.93 2.15 -5.40
CA ARG A 444 30.38 1.87 -5.40
C ARG A 444 31.01 2.25 -4.06
N THR A 445 30.61 3.37 -3.46
CA THR A 445 31.19 3.86 -2.20
C THR A 445 30.77 3.03 -0.99
N ILE A 446 29.55 2.46 -0.98
CA ILE A 446 29.12 1.51 0.06
C ILE A 446 30.17 0.41 0.28
N TYR A 447 30.84 -0.07 -0.77
CA TYR A 447 31.83 -1.14 -0.65
C TYR A 447 33.27 -0.67 -0.42
N ILE A 448 33.55 0.62 -0.56
CA ILE A 448 34.87 1.20 -0.30
C ILE A 448 35.01 1.55 1.19
N ASP A 449 33.94 2.05 1.83
CA ASP A 449 34.00 2.53 3.22
C ASP A 449 33.46 1.54 4.27
N SER A 450 32.60 0.58 3.93
CA SER A 450 32.01 -0.33 4.95
C SER A 450 32.90 -1.52 5.37
N TYR A 451 34.01 -1.75 4.66
CA TYR A 451 34.99 -2.79 4.97
C TYR A 451 36.43 -2.29 4.78
N GLY A 452 36.65 -0.99 5.01
CA GLY A 452 37.96 -0.34 4.99
C GLY A 452 38.47 -0.11 6.41
N VAL A 453 39.38 -0.99 6.83
CA VAL A 453 40.14 -1.08 8.11
C VAL A 453 39.44 -1.86 9.22
#